data_AF-A0A7X9DCE4-F1
#
_entry.id   AF-A0A7X9DCE4-F1
#
_cell.length_a   1.000
_cell.length_b   1.000
_cell.length_c   1.000
_cell.angle_alpha   90.00
_cell.angle_beta   90.00
_cell.angle_gamma   90.00
#
_symmetry.space_group_name_H-M   'P 1'
#
loop_
_entity.id
_entity.type
_entity.pdbx_description
1 polymer ?
#
loop_
_entity_poly.entity_id
_entity_poly.type
_entity_poly.pdbx_seq_one_letter_code
_entity_poly.pdbx_strand_id
1 'polypeptide(L)'
;MKAWWIAVVMFLFGFIVCYFLFSYRNNKQLQTKNIQEISMEISSPEQNKVMEEFFVATDEAEQKEQTKIKTDLNKEKSSISGRLCYPSEYIPAGKIQAKNIQNQEIIDFPTQVNQTSYEISLAEGEYILRFLTDKQISGYYTNECPTGAEVTCEVEPRTLKVIKITAKQVIKDISLCDFYYQTEPEF
;
A
#
# COMPACT_ATOMS: atom_id res chain seq x y z
N MET A 1 -1.51 -20.71 -49.85
CA MET A 1 -0.87 -20.97 -48.54
C MET A 1 -1.03 -19.85 -47.50
N LYS A 2 -1.48 -18.62 -47.84
CA LYS A 2 -1.63 -17.52 -46.85
C LYS A 2 -2.96 -17.49 -46.08
N ALA A 3 -4.02 -18.13 -46.59
CA ALA A 3 -5.35 -18.09 -45.98
C ALA A 3 -5.49 -18.97 -44.72
N TRP A 4 -4.66 -20.02 -44.58
CA TRP A 4 -4.76 -20.95 -43.45
C TRP A 4 -4.24 -20.36 -42.14
N TRP A 5 -3.26 -19.44 -42.21
CA TRP A 5 -2.67 -18.81 -41.03
C TRP A 5 -3.63 -17.85 -40.32
N ILE A 6 -4.51 -17.17 -41.07
CA ILE A 6 -5.46 -16.20 -40.51
C ILE A 6 -6.53 -16.91 -39.66
N ALA A 7 -6.96 -18.11 -40.06
CA ALA A 7 -7.95 -18.90 -39.33
C ALA A 7 -7.42 -19.37 -37.96
N VAL A 8 -6.13 -19.71 -37.86
CA VAL A 8 -5.49 -20.15 -36.61
C VAL A 8 -5.36 -19.00 -35.62
N VAL A 9 -5.00 -17.80 -36.10
CA VAL A 9 -4.87 -16.60 -35.25
C VAL A 9 -6.22 -16.16 -34.68
N MET A 10 -7.30 -16.21 -35.48
CA MET A 10 -8.66 -15.89 -35.02
C MET A 10 -9.15 -16.85 -33.93
N PHE A 11 -8.83 -18.14 -34.04
CA PHE A 11 -9.22 -19.15 -33.04
C PHE A 11 -8.49 -18.94 -31.70
N LEU A 12 -7.18 -18.66 -31.74
CA LEU A 12 -6.39 -18.40 -30.52
C LEU A 12 -6.86 -17.14 -29.78
N PHE A 13 -7.19 -16.07 -30.51
CA PHE A 13 -7.71 -14.85 -29.90
C PHE A 13 -9.08 -15.07 -29.22
N GLY A 14 -9.96 -15.88 -29.82
CA GLY A 14 -11.25 -16.23 -29.23
C GLY A 14 -11.11 -16.98 -27.90
N PHE A 15 -10.18 -17.93 -27.81
CA PHE A 15 -9.94 -18.68 -26.57
C PHE A 15 -9.36 -17.80 -25.45
N ILE A 16 -8.45 -16.87 -25.76
CA ILE A 16 -7.85 -15.96 -24.77
C ILE A 16 -8.92 -15.02 -24.19
N VAL A 17 -9.77 -14.44 -25.03
CA VAL A 17 -10.85 -13.53 -24.58
C VAL A 17 -11.88 -14.28 -23.71
N CYS A 18 -12.26 -15.51 -24.09
CA CYS A 18 -13.15 -16.33 -23.26
C CYS A 18 -12.55 -16.69 -21.91
N TYR A 19 -11.24 -17.00 -21.85
CA TYR A 19 -10.57 -17.36 -20.60
C TYR A 19 -10.53 -16.17 -19.63
N PHE A 20 -10.24 -14.96 -20.13
CA PHE A 20 -10.26 -13.74 -19.32
C PHE A 20 -11.66 -13.40 -18.80
N LEU A 21 -12.70 -13.53 -19.63
CA LEU A 21 -14.08 -13.27 -19.19
C LEU A 21 -14.57 -14.30 -18.17
N PHE A 22 -14.17 -15.56 -18.30
CA PHE A 22 -14.51 -16.61 -17.32
C PHE A 22 -13.80 -16.40 -15.98
N SER A 23 -12.51 -16.03 -16.00
CA SER A 23 -11.73 -15.74 -14.79
C SER A 23 -12.27 -14.51 -14.04
N TYR A 24 -12.66 -13.46 -14.76
CA TYR A 24 -13.22 -12.24 -14.16
C TYR A 24 -14.55 -12.49 -13.42
N ARG A 25 -15.39 -13.39 -13.92
CA ARG A 25 -16.72 -13.66 -13.34
C ARG A 25 -16.67 -14.44 -12.02
N ASN A 26 -15.65 -15.28 -11.82
CA ASN A 26 -15.52 -16.09 -10.60
C ASN A 26 -15.07 -15.28 -9.36
N ASN A 27 -14.43 -14.12 -9.54
CA ASN A 27 -13.89 -13.35 -8.40
C ASN A 27 -15.00 -12.66 -7.58
N LYS A 28 -16.14 -12.29 -8.18
CA LYS A 28 -17.22 -11.56 -7.47
C LYS A 28 -18.04 -12.36 -6.46
N GLN A 29 -17.96 -13.69 -6.45
CA GLN A 29 -18.82 -14.54 -5.61
C GLN A 29 -18.25 -14.82 -4.21
N LEU A 30 -17.00 -14.48 -3.91
CA LEU A 30 -16.39 -14.79 -2.61
C LEU A 30 -16.58 -13.72 -1.51
N GLN A 31 -17.01 -12.50 -1.85
CA GLN A 31 -17.06 -11.38 -0.89
C GLN A 31 -18.43 -11.19 -0.21
N THR A 32 -19.47 -11.92 -0.59
CA THR A 32 -20.84 -11.69 -0.06
C THR A 32 -21.37 -12.80 0.84
N LYS A 33 -20.60 -13.87 1.11
CA LYS A 33 -21.12 -15.05 1.82
C LYS A 33 -20.86 -15.09 3.34
N ASN A 34 -20.28 -14.05 3.94
CA ASN A 34 -19.79 -14.12 5.33
C ASN A 34 -20.40 -13.10 6.32
N ILE A 35 -21.51 -12.44 5.97
CA ILE A 35 -22.17 -11.47 6.88
C ILE A 35 -23.70 -11.60 6.77
N GLN A 36 -24.29 -12.77 7.01
CA GLN A 36 -25.77 -12.88 7.18
C GLN A 36 -26.25 -13.99 8.14
N GLU A 37 -25.40 -14.68 8.89
CA GLU A 37 -25.83 -15.71 9.87
C GLU A 37 -25.46 -15.36 11.32
N ILE A 38 -25.70 -14.14 11.77
CA ILE A 38 -25.71 -13.83 13.22
C ILE A 38 -26.81 -12.79 13.51
N SER A 39 -28.06 -13.15 13.23
CA SER A 39 -29.21 -12.39 13.72
C SER A 39 -30.45 -13.28 13.73
N MET A 40 -30.48 -14.27 14.61
CA MET A 40 -31.75 -14.88 15.01
C MET A 40 -31.61 -15.51 16.39
N GLU A 41 -32.65 -15.29 17.21
CA GLU A 41 -32.82 -15.68 18.61
C GLU A 41 -31.95 -14.85 19.58
N ILE A 42 -32.50 -13.98 20.42
CA ILE A 42 -33.38 -14.36 21.54
C ILE A 42 -34.44 -13.27 21.76
N SER A 43 -35.70 -13.66 21.57
CA SER A 43 -36.89 -12.96 22.05
C SER A 43 -37.60 -13.92 23.01
N SER A 44 -37.34 -13.80 24.31
CA SER A 44 -38.17 -14.40 25.35
C SER A 44 -38.18 -13.49 26.59
N PRO A 45 -39.29 -12.80 26.89
CA PRO A 45 -39.38 -11.85 27.98
C PRO A 45 -39.97 -12.51 29.24
N GLU A 46 -39.26 -13.41 29.93
CA GLU A 46 -39.82 -13.94 31.19
C GLU A 46 -38.85 -14.53 32.23
N GLN A 47 -37.57 -14.12 32.31
CA GLN A 47 -36.73 -14.47 33.49
C GLN A 47 -35.90 -13.30 34.06
N ASN A 48 -36.37 -12.07 33.90
CA ASN A 48 -35.89 -10.93 34.69
C ASN A 48 -36.46 -10.99 36.12
N LYS A 49 -35.90 -11.84 37.00
CA LYS A 49 -35.96 -11.58 38.45
C LYS A 49 -35.02 -12.38 39.37
N VAL A 50 -34.08 -13.17 38.87
CA VAL A 50 -33.15 -13.89 39.76
C VAL A 50 -31.77 -14.03 39.12
N MET A 51 -31.06 -12.92 38.90
CA MET A 51 -29.63 -13.00 38.53
C MET A 51 -28.80 -11.74 38.86
N GLU A 52 -29.27 -10.85 39.73
CA GLU A 52 -28.57 -9.59 40.06
C GLU A 52 -27.61 -9.65 41.25
N GLU A 53 -27.33 -10.81 41.86
CA GLU A 53 -26.44 -10.88 43.04
C GLU A 53 -25.21 -11.80 42.91
N PHE A 54 -24.85 -12.28 41.71
CA PHE A 54 -23.68 -13.19 41.57
C PHE A 54 -22.55 -12.73 40.63
N PHE A 55 -22.67 -11.57 39.98
CA PHE A 55 -21.63 -11.05 39.08
C PHE A 55 -20.99 -9.76 39.61
N VAL A 56 -20.33 -9.82 40.77
CA VAL A 56 -19.63 -8.64 41.35
C VAL A 56 -18.12 -8.88 41.54
N ALA A 57 -17.55 -10.03 41.15
CA ALA A 57 -16.17 -10.34 41.51
C ALA A 57 -15.25 -10.91 40.41
N THR A 58 -15.59 -10.80 39.13
CA THR A 58 -14.77 -11.43 38.06
C THR A 58 -14.54 -10.58 36.80
N ASP A 59 -14.60 -9.24 36.86
CA ASP A 59 -14.43 -8.39 35.66
C ASP A 59 -13.17 -7.49 35.65
N GLU A 60 -12.33 -7.50 36.69
CA GLU A 60 -11.18 -6.58 36.76
C GLU A 60 -9.84 -7.17 36.30
N ALA A 61 -9.74 -8.48 36.06
CA ALA A 61 -8.49 -9.13 35.65
C ALA A 61 -8.31 -9.26 34.13
N GLU A 62 -9.39 -9.42 33.35
CA GLU A 62 -9.29 -9.69 31.90
C GLU A 62 -9.13 -8.41 31.03
N GLN A 63 -9.48 -7.23 31.55
CA GLN A 63 -9.32 -5.98 30.78
C GLN A 63 -7.88 -5.43 30.76
N LYS A 64 -7.00 -5.88 31.67
CA LYS A 64 -5.58 -5.47 31.70
C LYS A 64 -4.70 -6.20 30.69
N GLU A 65 -5.12 -7.36 30.21
CA GLU A 65 -4.32 -8.15 29.27
C GLU A 65 -4.61 -7.79 27.80
N GLN A 66 -5.85 -7.40 27.49
CA GLN A 66 -6.23 -6.97 26.13
C GLN A 66 -5.75 -5.56 25.76
N THR A 67 -5.50 -4.69 26.74
CA THR A 67 -4.89 -3.37 26.50
C THR A 67 -3.38 -3.47 26.22
N LYS A 68 -2.69 -4.48 26.78
CA LYS A 68 -1.25 -4.68 26.57
C LYS A 68 -0.91 -5.11 25.13
N ILE A 69 -1.76 -5.96 24.52
CA ILE A 69 -1.53 -6.48 23.16
C ILE A 69 -1.78 -5.42 22.08
N LYS A 70 -2.73 -4.50 22.30
CA LYS A 70 -3.00 -3.40 21.35
C LYS A 70 -1.95 -2.28 21.43
N THR A 71 -1.26 -2.13 22.56
CA THR A 71 -0.18 -1.15 22.74
C THR A 71 1.17 -1.64 22.20
N ASP A 72 1.46 -2.94 22.22
CA ASP A 72 2.70 -3.48 21.62
C ASP A 72 2.63 -3.57 20.07
N LEU A 73 1.45 -3.60 19.45
CA LEU A 73 1.31 -3.52 17.98
C LEU A 73 1.64 -2.14 17.39
N ASN A 74 1.74 -1.10 18.23
CA ASN A 74 2.06 0.27 17.85
C ASN A 74 3.51 0.68 18.19
N LYS A 75 4.33 -0.25 18.68
CA LYS A 75 5.52 0.14 19.47
C LYS A 75 6.82 0.32 18.70
N GLU A 76 6.88 -0.03 17.41
CA GLU A 76 8.14 0.03 16.67
C GLU A 76 8.00 0.64 15.26
N LYS A 77 6.93 1.40 14.98
CA LYS A 77 6.85 2.12 13.70
C LYS A 77 7.77 3.33 13.69
N SER A 78 8.57 3.44 12.64
CA SER A 78 9.35 4.63 12.32
C SER A 78 8.48 5.64 11.56
N SER A 79 8.90 6.89 11.51
CA SER A 79 8.30 7.91 10.63
C SER A 79 9.31 8.34 9.57
N ILE A 80 8.89 8.33 8.31
CA ILE A 80 9.61 8.93 7.19
C ILE A 80 8.80 10.11 6.68
N SER A 81 9.43 11.27 6.59
CA SER A 81 8.82 12.46 6.01
C SER A 81 9.69 13.09 4.93
N GLY A 82 9.03 13.82 4.04
CA GLY A 82 9.70 14.43 2.91
C GLY A 82 8.77 15.19 1.99
N ARG A 83 9.23 15.40 0.76
CA ARG A 83 8.53 16.22 -0.24
C ARG A 83 8.15 15.40 -1.47
N LEU A 84 6.99 15.72 -2.03
CA LEU A 84 6.57 15.26 -3.34
C LEU A 84 6.84 16.41 -4.32
N CYS A 85 7.59 16.12 -5.38
CA CYS A 85 7.69 17.04 -6.50
C CYS A 85 6.91 16.49 -7.70
N TYR A 86 6.74 17.35 -8.69
CA TYR A 86 6.24 16.98 -10.00
C TYR A 86 6.80 17.96 -11.04
N PRO A 87 7.02 17.56 -12.30
CA PRO A 87 7.49 18.43 -13.39
C PRO A 87 6.66 19.70 -13.66
N SER A 88 5.46 19.82 -13.07
CA SER A 88 4.62 21.00 -13.16
C SER A 88 4.19 21.50 -11.78
N GLU A 89 3.63 22.71 -11.72
CA GLU A 89 3.09 23.30 -10.49
C GLU A 89 1.90 22.51 -9.91
N TYR A 90 1.23 21.70 -10.73
CA TYR A 90 0.10 20.87 -10.32
C TYR A 90 0.58 19.45 -10.00
N ILE A 91 0.57 19.08 -8.72
CA ILE A 91 0.93 17.71 -8.31
C ILE A 91 -0.33 16.85 -8.42
N PRO A 92 -0.36 15.83 -9.29
CA PRO A 92 -1.53 14.96 -9.41
C PRO A 92 -1.71 14.09 -8.16
N ALA A 93 -2.91 13.53 -7.98
CA ALA A 93 -3.12 12.46 -7.01
C ALA A 93 -2.31 11.22 -7.42
N GLY A 94 -1.96 10.41 -6.44
CA GLY A 94 -1.21 9.18 -6.69
C GLY A 94 -0.99 8.42 -5.41
N LYS A 95 0.17 7.79 -5.32
CA LYS A 95 0.59 7.04 -4.15
C LYS A 95 2.10 7.02 -4.01
N ILE A 96 2.58 7.05 -2.78
CA ILE A 96 3.96 6.70 -2.46
C ILE A 96 4.01 5.18 -2.34
N GLN A 97 4.94 4.56 -3.05
CA GLN A 97 5.20 3.14 -2.94
C GLN A 97 6.52 2.93 -2.21
N ALA A 98 6.46 2.17 -1.13
CA ALA A 98 7.63 1.72 -0.40
C ALA A 98 7.88 0.25 -0.70
N LYS A 99 8.95 -0.06 -1.41
CA LYS A 99 9.35 -1.42 -1.71
C LYS A 99 10.40 -1.88 -0.72
N ASN A 100 10.10 -2.94 0.04
CA ASN A 100 11.07 -3.58 0.91
C ASN A 100 12.03 -4.43 0.06
N ILE A 101 13.33 -4.20 0.19
CA ILE A 101 14.31 -4.84 -0.70
C ILE A 101 14.53 -6.33 -0.38
N GLN A 102 14.23 -6.76 0.86
CA GLN A 102 14.46 -8.13 1.30
C GLN A 102 13.35 -9.07 0.81
N ASN A 103 12.09 -8.68 0.98
CA ASN A 103 10.94 -9.51 0.63
C ASN A 103 10.21 -9.07 -0.66
N GLN A 104 10.64 -7.97 -1.28
CA GLN A 104 10.05 -7.37 -2.49
C GLN A 104 8.59 -6.91 -2.34
N GLU A 105 8.09 -6.82 -1.10
CA GLU A 105 6.75 -6.33 -0.79
C GLU A 105 6.65 -4.83 -1.06
N ILE A 106 5.54 -4.41 -1.68
CA ILE A 106 5.24 -3.01 -1.95
C ILE A 106 4.09 -2.57 -1.06
N ILE A 107 4.32 -1.51 -0.30
CA ILE A 107 3.33 -0.86 0.57
C ILE A 107 2.94 0.47 -0.08
N ASP A 108 1.65 0.67 -0.29
CA ASP A 108 1.09 1.85 -0.92
C ASP A 108 0.55 2.85 0.11
N PHE A 109 0.92 4.12 -0.04
CA PHE A 109 0.40 5.24 0.75
C PHE A 109 -0.26 6.24 -0.18
N PRO A 110 -1.59 6.42 -0.15
CA PRO A 110 -2.27 7.33 -1.07
C PRO A 110 -1.87 8.78 -0.82
N THR A 111 -1.78 9.56 -1.89
CA THR A 111 -1.52 11.01 -1.85
C THR A 111 -2.68 11.79 -2.43
N GLN A 112 -2.82 13.04 -2.01
CA GLN A 112 -3.84 13.96 -2.50
C GLN A 112 -3.31 14.84 -3.63
N VAL A 113 -4.22 15.40 -4.43
CA VAL A 113 -3.89 16.44 -5.40
C VAL A 113 -3.21 17.62 -4.70
N ASN A 114 -2.16 18.16 -5.29
CA ASN A 114 -1.36 19.28 -4.78
C ASN A 114 -0.73 19.03 -3.40
N GLN A 115 -0.58 17.77 -3.00
CA GLN A 115 0.15 17.42 -1.79
C GLN A 115 1.66 17.58 -2.04
N THR A 116 2.30 18.54 -1.36
CA THR A 116 3.74 18.85 -1.52
C THR A 116 4.62 18.14 -0.49
N SER A 117 4.06 17.69 0.62
CA SER A 117 4.77 16.99 1.70
C SER A 117 4.07 15.71 2.11
N TYR A 118 4.82 14.75 2.64
CA TYR A 118 4.26 13.51 3.15
C TYR A 118 4.92 13.09 4.45
N GLU A 119 4.19 12.29 5.21
CA GLU A 119 4.69 11.53 6.35
C GLU A 119 4.06 10.14 6.29
N ILE A 120 4.90 9.10 6.32
CA ILE A 120 4.48 7.70 6.27
C ILE A 120 5.14 6.94 7.40
N SER A 121 4.44 5.92 7.91
CA SER A 121 4.98 5.04 8.95
C SER A 121 5.31 3.68 8.39
N LEU A 122 6.56 3.26 8.57
CA LEU A 122 7.07 1.98 8.10
C LEU A 122 7.71 1.20 9.25
N ALA A 123 7.65 -0.12 9.14
CA ALA A 123 8.37 -1.01 10.04
C ALA A 123 9.89 -0.92 9.78
N GLU A 124 10.69 -1.48 10.68
CA GLU A 124 12.12 -1.62 10.45
C GLU A 124 12.42 -2.43 9.19
N GLY A 125 13.48 -2.04 8.48
CA GLY A 125 13.85 -2.65 7.21
C GLY A 125 14.60 -1.70 6.28
N GLU A 126 14.82 -2.15 5.05
CA GLU A 126 15.50 -1.39 4.01
C GLU A 126 14.54 -1.22 2.84
N TYR A 127 14.29 0.04 2.47
CA TYR A 127 13.22 0.41 1.55
C TYR A 127 13.72 1.31 0.42
N ILE A 128 13.12 1.13 -0.75
CA ILE A 128 13.20 2.08 -1.86
C ILE A 128 11.84 2.75 -1.98
N LEU A 129 11.84 4.08 -2.13
CA LEU A 129 10.61 4.86 -2.28
C LEU A 129 10.48 5.41 -3.70
N ARG A 130 9.24 5.42 -4.20
CA ARG A 130 8.84 6.21 -5.37
C ARG A 130 7.48 6.86 -5.15
N PHE A 131 7.24 7.97 -5.82
CA PHE A 131 5.91 8.55 -5.97
C PHE A 131 5.35 8.15 -7.34
N LEU A 132 4.29 7.34 -7.37
CA LEU A 132 3.61 6.90 -8.57
C LEU A 132 2.32 7.70 -8.76
N THR A 133 2.24 8.45 -9.84
CA THR A 133 1.05 9.23 -10.20
C THR A 133 -0.04 8.36 -10.84
N ASP A 134 -1.28 8.85 -10.85
CA ASP A 134 -2.40 8.25 -11.59
C ASP A 134 -2.11 8.02 -13.09
N LYS A 135 -1.26 8.88 -13.68
CA LYS A 135 -0.77 8.80 -15.06
C LYS A 135 0.39 7.82 -15.27
N GLN A 136 0.74 7.01 -14.26
CA GLN A 136 1.84 6.04 -14.33
C GLN A 136 3.22 6.66 -14.55
N ILE A 137 3.40 7.93 -14.17
CA ILE A 137 4.70 8.60 -14.14
C ILE A 137 5.24 8.51 -12.70
N SER A 138 6.52 8.18 -12.55
CA SER A 138 7.17 7.95 -11.26
C SER A 138 8.21 9.02 -10.95
N GLY A 139 8.23 9.48 -9.69
CA GLY A 139 9.31 10.28 -9.12
C GLY A 139 10.11 9.47 -8.11
N TYR A 140 11.41 9.38 -8.28
CA TYR A 140 12.27 8.55 -7.44
C TYR A 140 13.07 9.37 -6.41
N TYR A 141 13.57 8.67 -5.39
CA TYR A 141 14.63 9.17 -4.50
C TYR A 141 15.98 8.59 -4.95
N THR A 142 16.84 9.42 -5.53
CA THR A 142 18.11 8.99 -6.15
C THR A 142 19.32 9.70 -5.54
N ASN A 143 20.52 9.18 -5.85
CA ASN A 143 21.79 9.80 -5.42
C ASN A 143 22.12 11.04 -6.24
N GLU A 144 21.87 10.97 -7.53
CA GLU A 144 22.31 11.95 -8.52
C GLU A 144 21.36 13.15 -8.59
N CYS A 145 20.07 12.94 -8.30
CA CYS A 145 19.04 13.97 -8.46
C CYS A 145 18.09 14.03 -7.24
N PRO A 146 18.59 14.31 -6.03
CA PRO A 146 17.80 14.19 -4.81
C PRO A 146 16.65 15.21 -4.73
N THR A 147 16.75 16.39 -5.34
CA THR A 147 15.66 17.39 -5.36
C THR A 147 15.02 17.58 -6.73
N GLY A 148 15.57 16.97 -7.79
CA GLY A 148 15.01 17.07 -9.14
C GLY A 148 15.53 18.24 -9.97
N ALA A 149 16.49 19.01 -9.44
CA ALA A 149 16.93 20.29 -10.04
C ALA A 149 18.45 20.49 -10.04
N GLU A 150 19.21 19.49 -9.59
CA GLU A 150 20.67 19.55 -9.56
C GLU A 150 21.27 19.36 -10.97
N VAL A 151 22.47 19.92 -11.19
CA VAL A 151 23.24 19.65 -12.44
C VAL A 151 23.67 18.18 -12.55
N THR A 152 23.75 17.48 -11.42
CA THR A 152 24.04 16.05 -11.36
C THR A 152 22.88 15.20 -11.87
N CYS A 153 21.70 15.80 -12.09
CA CYS A 153 20.56 15.15 -12.74
C CYS A 153 20.82 14.78 -14.22
N GLU A 154 21.99 15.07 -14.79
CA GLU A 154 22.37 14.56 -16.12
C GLU A 154 23.08 13.20 -16.07
N VAL A 155 23.49 12.73 -14.89
CA VAL A 155 24.20 11.46 -14.72
C VAL A 155 23.25 10.27 -14.87
N GLU A 156 23.61 9.35 -15.75
CA GLU A 156 22.87 8.11 -16.03
C GLU A 156 23.81 6.88 -15.98
N PRO A 157 23.32 5.70 -15.55
CA PRO A 157 21.97 5.45 -15.04
C PRO A 157 21.76 6.03 -13.63
N ARG A 158 20.51 6.33 -13.28
CA ARG A 158 20.14 6.72 -11.92
C ARG A 158 20.30 5.59 -10.92
N THR A 159 20.82 5.92 -9.73
CA THR A 159 20.93 4.98 -8.61
C THR A 159 19.86 5.28 -7.57
N LEU A 160 18.97 4.32 -7.32
CA LEU A 160 17.95 4.42 -6.27
C LEU A 160 18.59 4.41 -4.87
N LYS A 161 18.18 5.34 -4.01
CA LYS A 161 18.64 5.38 -2.62
C LYS A 161 17.86 4.41 -1.75
N VAL A 162 18.60 3.55 -1.07
CA VAL A 162 18.04 2.66 -0.03
C VAL A 162 17.94 3.42 1.28
N ILE A 163 16.74 3.44 1.85
CA ILE A 163 16.44 4.03 3.15
C ILE A 163 16.46 2.92 4.18
N LYS A 164 17.42 2.99 5.11
CA LYS A 164 17.50 2.06 6.23
C LYS A 164 16.71 2.61 7.41
N ILE A 165 15.72 1.84 7.82
CA ILE A 165 14.81 2.16 8.91
C ILE A 165 15.17 1.31 10.12
N THR A 166 15.44 1.98 11.24
CA THR A 166 15.51 1.34 12.56
C THR A 166 14.27 1.68 13.38
N ALA A 167 13.95 0.84 14.35
CA ALA A 167 12.78 1.01 15.18
C ALA A 167 12.76 2.38 15.91
N LYS A 168 11.59 3.02 15.97
CA LYS A 168 11.37 4.36 16.57
C LYS A 168 12.19 5.51 15.96
N GLN A 169 12.81 5.30 14.79
CA GLN A 169 13.56 6.35 14.10
C GLN A 169 12.63 7.33 13.38
N VAL A 170 13.04 8.60 13.33
CA VAL A 170 12.42 9.61 12.48
C VAL A 170 13.42 10.00 11.40
N ILE A 171 13.08 9.72 10.15
CA ILE A 171 13.87 10.06 8.96
C ILE A 171 13.15 11.20 8.25
N LYS A 172 13.89 12.23 7.85
CA LYS A 172 13.36 13.44 7.22
C LYS A 172 14.04 13.72 5.89
N ASP A 173 13.49 14.69 5.17
CA ASP A 173 14.06 15.28 3.96
C ASP A 173 14.21 14.30 2.78
N ILE A 174 13.32 13.30 2.71
CA ILE A 174 13.28 12.34 1.60
C ILE A 174 12.42 12.90 0.46
N SER A 175 13.07 13.47 -0.54
CA SER A 175 12.39 14.12 -1.67
C SER A 175 12.19 13.14 -2.83
N LEU A 176 10.94 12.92 -3.25
CA LEU A 176 10.56 12.06 -4.38
C LEU A 176 10.37 12.91 -5.62
N CYS A 177 11.48 13.32 -6.23
CA CYS A 177 11.51 14.43 -7.19
C CYS A 177 12.26 14.12 -8.48
N ASP A 178 12.88 12.94 -8.61
CA ASP A 178 13.57 12.55 -9.83
C ASP A 178 12.60 11.94 -10.84
N PHE A 179 12.13 12.80 -11.77
CA PHE A 179 11.21 12.46 -12.85
C PHE A 179 11.88 12.46 -14.24
N TYR A 180 13.11 12.95 -14.33
CA TYR A 180 13.80 13.24 -15.58
C TYR A 180 14.94 12.25 -15.83
N TYR A 181 14.62 10.96 -15.79
CA TYR A 181 15.53 9.87 -16.12
C TYR A 181 15.34 9.42 -17.57
N GLN A 182 16.42 9.01 -18.22
CA GLN A 182 16.36 8.48 -19.59
C GLN A 182 16.00 6.99 -19.61
N THR A 183 16.49 6.25 -18.62
CA THR A 183 16.19 4.83 -18.41
C THR A 183 15.51 4.69 -17.07
N GLU A 184 14.36 4.02 -17.03
CA GLU A 184 13.65 3.83 -15.77
C GLU A 184 14.51 3.00 -14.80
N PRO A 185 14.76 3.50 -13.58
CA PRO A 185 15.49 2.73 -12.58
C PRO A 185 14.70 1.46 -12.23
N GLU A 186 15.40 0.34 -12.04
CA GLU A 186 14.75 -0.91 -11.64
C GLU A 186 14.13 -0.77 -10.24
N PHE A 187 12.80 -0.67 -10.18
CA PHE A 187 12.04 -0.54 -8.95
C PHE A 187 11.73 -1.89 -8.32
#